data_AF-A0A2Z5EM73-F1
#
_entry.id   AF-A0A2Z5EM73-F1
#
_cell.length_a   1.000
_cell.length_b   1.000
_cell.length_c   1.000
_cell.angle_alpha   90.00
_cell.angle_beta   90.00
_cell.angle_gamma   90.00
#
_symmetry.space_group_name_H-M   'P 1'
#
loop_
_entity.id
_entity.type
_entity.pdbx_description
1 polymer ?
#
loop_
_entity_poly.entity_id
_entity_poly.type
_entity_poly.pdbx_seq_one_letter_code
_entity_poly.pdbx_strand_id
1 'polypeptide(L)'
;AAVLFCLVALASAQQGSEEIERRCEKETKVPQSDIENYKNFRLPQTRAGKCYGACVFKAVHVMNSQGKIDKIKAEELAASYIHDQNQLGRIETKVQSCSMQANRGRDECQTAYSFNKCLLGASSGRKGKSITITIDPQISLSPPPISLTLLSLSLL
;
A
#
# COMPACT_ATOMS: atom_id res chain seq x y z
N ALA A 1 8.47 2.11 4.61
CA ALA A 1 7.40 2.13 3.60
C ALA A 1 6.74 3.52 3.61
N ALA A 2 6.35 4.00 4.79
CA ALA A 2 6.29 5.44 5.07
C ALA A 2 7.61 6.16 4.72
N VAL A 3 8.76 5.49 4.93
CA VAL A 3 10.09 6.00 4.57
C VAL A 3 10.15 6.53 3.13
N LEU A 4 9.87 5.76 2.07
CA LEU A 4 9.99 6.26 0.69
C LEU A 4 9.09 7.47 0.37
N PHE A 5 7.89 7.51 0.93
CA PHE A 5 7.01 8.69 0.81
C PHE A 5 7.60 9.91 1.53
N CYS A 6 8.11 9.68 2.73
CA CYS A 6 8.87 10.65 3.50
C CYS A 6 10.11 11.12 2.72
N LEU A 7 10.81 10.22 2.03
CA LEU A 7 11.99 10.55 1.25
C LEU A 7 11.66 11.37 0.01
N VAL A 8 10.51 11.14 -0.63
CA VAL A 8 10.05 12.03 -1.71
C VAL A 8 9.72 13.42 -1.15
N ALA A 9 9.07 13.48 0.03
CA ALA A 9 8.79 14.74 0.72
C ALA A 9 10.04 15.44 1.31
N LEU A 10 11.10 14.69 1.64
CA LEU A 10 12.38 15.20 2.17
C LEU A 10 13.39 15.50 1.05
N ALA A 11 13.33 14.76 -0.07
CA ALA A 11 13.99 15.14 -1.31
C ALA A 11 13.41 16.47 -1.80
N SER A 12 12.10 16.66 -1.63
CA SER A 12 11.47 17.97 -1.71
C SER A 12 11.74 18.87 -0.48
N ALA A 13 12.85 18.73 0.24
CA ALA A 13 13.31 19.69 1.24
C ALA A 13 14.76 20.17 1.05
N GLN A 14 15.50 19.67 0.05
CA GLN A 14 16.81 20.20 -0.32
C GLN A 14 16.69 21.16 -1.52
N GLN A 15 17.57 22.17 -1.57
CA GLN A 15 17.52 23.30 -2.52
C GLN A 15 17.14 22.84 -3.96
N GLY A 16 15.97 23.29 -4.43
CA GLY A 16 15.30 22.80 -5.65
C GLY A 16 13.88 22.28 -5.40
N SER A 17 13.56 22.00 -4.14
CA SER A 17 12.26 21.46 -3.78
C SER A 17 11.10 22.42 -3.78
N GLU A 18 11.29 23.64 -3.26
CA GLU A 18 10.23 24.64 -3.25
C GLU A 18 9.81 25.01 -4.67
N GLU A 19 10.71 24.91 -5.65
CA GLU A 19 10.38 25.11 -7.06
C GLU A 19 9.47 23.99 -7.58
N ILE A 20 9.77 22.73 -7.24
CA ILE A 20 8.92 21.59 -7.58
C ILE A 20 7.54 21.73 -6.92
N GLU A 21 7.50 22.06 -5.62
CA GLU A 21 6.26 22.27 -4.89
C GLU A 21 5.43 23.39 -5.53
N ARG A 22 6.00 24.60 -5.69
CA ARG A 22 5.31 25.74 -6.32
C ARG A 22 4.83 25.43 -7.74
N ARG A 23 5.64 24.74 -8.55
CA ARG A 23 5.25 24.34 -9.90
C ARG A 23 4.07 23.39 -9.87
N CYS A 24 4.17 22.32 -9.08
CA CYS A 24 3.11 21.31 -8.97
C CYS A 24 1.83 21.88 -8.35
N GLU A 25 1.94 22.79 -7.38
CA GLU A 25 0.81 23.53 -6.82
C GLU A 25 0.07 24.30 -7.91
N LYS A 26 0.79 25.08 -8.70
CA LYS A 26 0.22 25.89 -9.80
C LYS A 26 -0.40 25.04 -10.90
N GLU A 27 0.28 23.97 -11.33
CA GLU A 27 -0.20 23.10 -12.40
C GLU A 27 -1.47 22.35 -12.02
N THR A 28 -1.54 21.87 -10.77
CA THR A 28 -2.63 21.00 -10.33
C THR A 28 -3.75 21.74 -9.61
N LYS A 29 -3.51 22.99 -9.20
CA LYS A 29 -4.41 23.79 -8.36
C LYS A 29 -4.83 23.03 -7.10
N VAL A 30 -3.89 22.29 -6.52
CA VAL A 30 -4.11 21.49 -5.31
C VAL A 30 -4.54 22.39 -4.15
N PRO A 31 -5.57 22.04 -3.38
CA PRO A 31 -5.91 22.78 -2.18
C PRO A 31 -4.84 22.58 -1.11
N GLN A 32 -4.58 23.64 -0.32
CA GLN A 32 -3.59 23.60 0.76
C GLN A 32 -3.81 22.41 1.72
N SER A 33 -5.07 22.06 2.00
CA SER A 33 -5.42 20.92 2.85
C SER A 33 -4.91 19.58 2.34
N ASP A 34 -4.80 19.39 1.03
CA ASP A 34 -4.22 18.18 0.45
C ASP A 34 -2.69 18.18 0.53
N ILE A 35 -2.05 19.34 0.43
CA ILE A 35 -0.61 19.49 0.67
C ILE A 35 -0.30 19.17 2.14
N GLU A 36 -1.12 19.67 3.06
CA GLU A 36 -1.04 19.33 4.48
C GLU A 36 -1.28 17.85 4.74
N ASN A 37 -2.18 17.20 3.99
CA ASN A 37 -2.33 15.74 4.06
C ASN A 37 -1.01 15.03 3.74
N TYR A 38 -0.33 15.41 2.65
CA TYR A 38 1.00 14.86 2.31
C TYR A 38 2.01 15.06 3.45
N LYS A 39 2.10 16.28 4.01
CA LYS A 39 3.00 16.61 5.14
C LYS A 39 2.70 15.78 6.40
N ASN A 40 1.44 15.38 6.60
CA ASN A 40 0.99 14.59 7.72
C ASN A 40 0.89 13.08 7.43
N PHE A 41 1.54 12.59 6.35
CA PHE A 41 1.51 11.18 5.94
C PHE A 41 0.10 10.64 5.64
N ARG A 42 -0.81 11.51 5.23
CA ARG A 42 -2.17 11.19 4.81
C ARG A 42 -2.28 11.34 3.30
N LEU A 43 -3.10 10.50 2.68
CA LEU A 43 -3.31 10.59 1.24
C LEU A 43 -4.45 11.56 0.93
N PRO A 44 -4.27 12.45 -0.05
CA PRO A 44 -5.33 13.33 -0.49
C PRO A 44 -6.46 12.52 -1.12
N GLN A 45 -7.69 12.99 -0.96
CA GLN A 45 -8.86 12.35 -1.57
C GLN A 45 -9.26 13.04 -2.87
N THR A 46 -8.94 14.33 -3.02
CA THR A 46 -9.33 15.09 -4.20
C THR A 46 -8.51 14.68 -5.43
N ARG A 47 -9.07 14.95 -6.61
CA ARG A 47 -8.37 14.77 -7.88
C ARG A 47 -7.09 15.60 -7.94
N ALA A 48 -7.16 16.87 -7.53
CA ALA A 48 -6.04 17.80 -7.58
C ALA A 48 -4.88 17.31 -6.70
N GLY A 49 -5.16 16.87 -5.47
CA GLY A 49 -4.13 16.31 -4.59
C GLY A 49 -3.47 15.05 -5.15
N LYS A 50 -4.24 14.14 -5.76
CA LYS A 50 -3.67 12.95 -6.43
C LYS A 50 -2.74 13.35 -7.57
N CYS A 51 -3.11 14.37 -8.35
CA CYS A 51 -2.30 14.85 -9.47
C CYS A 51 -1.06 15.61 -9.00
N TYR A 52 -1.14 16.31 -7.86
CA TYR A 52 0.02 16.90 -7.21
C TYR A 52 1.09 15.84 -6.92
N GLY A 53 0.69 14.69 -6.35
CA GLY A 53 1.60 13.56 -6.14
C GLY A 53 2.23 13.02 -7.44
N ALA A 54 1.48 12.97 -8.55
CA ALA A 54 2.02 12.57 -9.85
C ALA A 54 3.03 13.58 -10.40
N CYS A 55 2.74 14.88 -10.28
CA CYS A 55 3.67 15.94 -10.68
C CYS A 55 4.99 15.85 -9.91
N VAL A 56 4.92 15.68 -8.58
CA VAL A 56 6.12 15.52 -7.73
C VAL A 56 6.90 14.27 -8.15
N PHE A 57 6.24 13.12 -8.36
CA PHE A 57 6.93 11.91 -8.81
C PHE A 57 7.59 12.05 -10.19
N LYS A 58 6.99 12.79 -11.11
CA LYS A 58 7.62 13.10 -12.40
C LYS A 58 8.85 13.99 -12.22
N ALA A 59 8.75 14.99 -11.34
CA ALA A 59 9.83 15.92 -11.06
C ALA A 59 11.08 15.22 -10.49
N VAL A 60 10.90 14.17 -9.70
CA VAL A 60 11.99 13.37 -9.13
C VAL A 60 12.25 12.06 -9.90
N HIS A 61 11.70 11.94 -11.12
CA HIS A 61 11.88 10.79 -12.02
C HIS A 61 11.38 9.42 -11.53
N VAL A 62 10.68 9.37 -10.40
CA VAL A 62 9.97 8.16 -9.92
C VAL A 62 8.80 7.80 -10.84
N MET A 63 8.26 8.76 -11.59
CA MET A 63 7.25 8.55 -12.61
C MET A 63 7.76 9.03 -13.97
N ASN A 64 7.57 8.22 -15.00
CA ASN A 64 7.94 8.56 -16.37
C ASN A 64 6.88 9.44 -17.07
N SER A 65 7.18 9.90 -18.28
CA SER A 65 6.28 10.74 -19.08
C SER A 65 4.95 10.06 -19.45
N GLN A 66 4.88 8.73 -19.41
CA GLN A 66 3.66 7.94 -19.64
C GLN A 66 2.81 7.76 -18.38
N GLY A 67 3.19 8.38 -17.26
CA GLY A 67 2.46 8.28 -16.01
C GLY A 67 2.66 6.95 -15.27
N LYS A 68 3.71 6.19 -15.60
CA LYS A 68 4.06 4.92 -14.95
C LYS A 68 5.19 5.13 -13.95
N ILE A 69 5.12 4.42 -12.83
CA ILE A 69 6.20 4.35 -11.84
C ILE A 69 7.41 3.67 -12.47
N ASP A 70 8.53 4.37 -12.50
CA ASP A 70 9.84 3.83 -12.79
C ASP A 70 10.39 3.21 -11.50
N LYS A 71 10.37 1.89 -11.46
CA LYS A 71 10.80 1.12 -10.29
C LYS A 71 12.27 1.36 -9.96
N ILE A 72 13.13 1.40 -10.97
CA ILE A 72 14.57 1.54 -10.78
C ILE A 72 14.85 2.92 -10.16
N LYS A 73 14.23 3.97 -10.69
CA LYS A 73 14.36 5.32 -10.13
C LYS A 73 13.80 5.43 -8.71
N ALA A 74 12.72 4.72 -8.39
CA ALA A 74 12.19 4.65 -7.04
C ALA A 74 13.12 3.90 -6.05
N GLU A 75 13.79 2.84 -6.51
CA GLU A 75 14.79 2.09 -5.72
C GLU A 75 16.06 2.94 -5.51
N GLU A 76 16.57 3.59 -6.57
CA GLU A 76 17.70 4.54 -6.49
C GLU A 76 17.40 5.69 -5.50
N LEU A 77 16.20 6.26 -5.57
CA LEU A 77 15.78 7.30 -4.63
C LEU A 77 15.75 6.76 -3.20
N ALA A 78 15.25 5.55 -2.97
CA ALA A 78 15.28 4.93 -1.64
C ALA A 78 16.72 4.75 -1.12
N ALA A 79 17.62 4.25 -1.96
CA ALA A 79 19.02 4.00 -1.62
C ALA A 79 19.79 5.29 -1.29
N SER A 80 19.40 6.43 -1.86
CA SER A 80 20.04 7.72 -1.58
C SER A 80 19.82 8.23 -0.14
N TYR A 81 18.82 7.70 0.58
CA TYR A 81 18.51 8.13 1.95
C TYR A 81 18.45 7.00 2.99
N ILE A 82 18.41 5.74 2.57
CA ILE A 82 18.36 4.57 3.48
C ILE A 82 19.69 3.85 3.44
N HIS A 83 20.50 4.05 4.47
CA HIS A 83 21.83 3.41 4.57
C HIS A 83 21.78 2.02 5.22
N ASP A 84 20.74 1.74 6.02
CA ASP A 84 20.53 0.41 6.60
C ASP A 84 20.07 -0.57 5.52
N GLN A 85 20.91 -1.56 5.22
CA GLN A 85 20.70 -2.51 4.12
C GLN A 85 19.46 -3.40 4.32
N ASN A 86 19.14 -3.75 5.57
CA ASN A 86 17.95 -4.54 5.88
C ASN A 86 16.67 -3.73 5.63
N GLN A 87 16.67 -2.45 6.01
CA GLN A 87 15.58 -1.54 5.74
C GLN A 87 15.46 -1.26 4.24
N LEU A 88 16.57 -1.03 3.54
CA LEU A 88 16.59 -0.79 2.10
C LEU A 88 15.97 -1.96 1.34
N GLY A 89 16.40 -3.20 1.59
CA GLY A 89 15.84 -4.39 0.94
C GLY A 89 14.33 -4.57 1.19
N ARG A 90 13.84 -4.19 2.39
CA ARG A 90 12.39 -4.18 2.69
C ARG A 90 11.63 -3.11 1.91
N ILE A 91 12.25 -1.96 1.64
CA ILE A 91 11.65 -0.90 0.82
C ILE A 91 11.65 -1.31 -0.64
N GLU A 92 12.76 -1.81 -1.18
CA GLU A 92 12.85 -2.28 -2.57
C GLU A 92 11.79 -3.34 -2.88
N THR A 93 11.59 -4.32 -1.98
CA THR A 93 10.52 -5.32 -2.09
C THR A 93 9.12 -4.68 -2.18
N LYS A 94 8.88 -3.61 -1.41
CA LYS A 94 7.62 -2.87 -1.47
C LYS A 94 7.50 -2.04 -2.75
N VAL A 95 8.58 -1.39 -3.18
CA VAL A 95 8.61 -0.63 -4.45
C VAL A 95 8.30 -1.54 -5.63
N GLN A 96 8.92 -2.72 -5.69
CA GLN A 96 8.66 -3.72 -6.71
C GLN A 96 7.17 -4.11 -6.76
N SER A 97 6.59 -4.51 -5.62
CA SER A 97 5.17 -4.92 -5.58
C SER A 97 4.19 -3.77 -5.84
N CYS A 98 4.45 -2.59 -5.28
CA CYS A 98 3.58 -1.42 -5.43
C CYS A 98 3.64 -0.78 -6.81
N SER A 99 4.81 -0.74 -7.45
CA SER A 99 4.94 -0.23 -8.84
C SER A 99 4.17 -1.12 -9.82
N MET A 100 4.30 -2.45 -9.70
CA MET A 100 3.51 -3.40 -10.50
C MET A 100 2.00 -3.21 -10.32
N GLN A 101 1.53 -2.98 -9.09
CA GLN A 101 0.12 -2.73 -8.84
C GLN A 101 -0.34 -1.39 -9.43
N ALA A 102 0.41 -0.32 -9.19
CA ALA A 102 0.08 1.05 -9.59
C ALA A 102 0.12 1.24 -11.12
N ASN A 103 1.04 0.56 -11.81
CA ASN A 103 1.22 0.66 -13.26
C ASN A 103 0.10 0.00 -14.08
N ARG A 104 -0.81 -0.74 -13.44
CA ARG A 104 -2.06 -1.19 -14.05
C ARG A 104 -3.07 -0.06 -14.24
N GLY A 105 -2.88 1.07 -13.54
CA GLY A 105 -3.68 2.28 -13.70
C GLY A 105 -3.54 2.88 -15.10
N ARG A 106 -4.60 3.53 -15.58
CA ARG A 106 -4.64 4.24 -16.88
C ARG A 106 -4.43 5.75 -16.76
N ASP A 107 -4.47 6.27 -15.55
CA ASP A 107 -4.38 7.68 -15.24
C ASP A 107 -3.23 7.92 -14.26
N GLU A 108 -2.37 8.88 -14.58
CA GLU A 108 -1.12 9.15 -13.85
C GLU A 108 -1.36 9.55 -12.40
N CYS A 109 -2.36 10.37 -12.11
CA CYS A 109 -2.67 10.79 -10.75
C CYS A 109 -3.17 9.60 -9.92
N GLN A 110 -3.99 8.73 -10.53
CA GLN A 110 -4.44 7.50 -9.89
C GLN A 110 -3.29 6.51 -9.72
N THR A 111 -2.34 6.45 -10.65
CA THR A 111 -1.11 5.65 -10.51
C THR A 111 -0.28 6.15 -9.33
N ALA A 112 -0.01 7.46 -9.23
CA ALA A 112 0.70 8.05 -8.09
C ALA A 112 -0.02 7.78 -6.75
N TYR A 113 -1.34 7.98 -6.70
CA TYR A 113 -2.14 7.68 -5.50
C TYR A 113 -2.06 6.20 -5.12
N SER A 114 -2.20 5.30 -6.09
CA SER A 114 -2.18 3.84 -5.85
C SER A 114 -0.81 3.38 -5.37
N PHE A 115 0.26 3.94 -5.93
CA PHE A 115 1.62 3.67 -5.48
C PHE A 115 1.82 4.10 -4.03
N ASN A 116 1.46 5.34 -3.69
CA ASN A 116 1.54 5.86 -2.32
C ASN A 116 0.69 5.07 -1.33
N LYS A 117 -0.55 4.73 -1.71
CA LYS A 117 -1.46 3.90 -0.92
C LYS A 117 -0.86 2.53 -0.61
N CYS A 118 -0.28 1.88 -1.60
CA CYS A 118 0.39 0.61 -1.41
C CYS A 118 1.62 0.73 -0.48
N LEU A 119 2.45 1.76 -0.66
CA LEU A 119 3.63 1.99 0.18
C LEU A 119 3.27 2.25 1.65
N LEU A 120 2.25 3.06 1.92
CA LEU A 120 1.79 3.33 3.28
C LEU A 120 1.18 2.11 3.99
N GLY A 121 0.91 1.02 3.26
CA GLY A 121 0.22 -0.14 3.81
C GLY A 121 -1.26 0.12 4.08
N ALA A 122 -1.81 1.23 3.59
CA ALA A 122 -3.25 1.46 3.50
C ALA A 122 -3.80 0.49 2.46
N SER A 123 -4.11 -0.72 2.91
CA SER A 123 -4.62 -1.85 2.14
C SER A 123 -5.55 -1.44 0.99
N SER A 124 -5.04 -1.47 -0.24
CA SER A 124 -5.82 -2.05 -1.34
C SER A 124 -5.45 -3.52 -1.41
N GLY A 125 -6.02 -4.30 -0.49
CA GLY A 125 -6.07 -5.75 -0.50
C GLY A 125 -4.72 -6.48 -0.61
N ARG A 126 -4.23 -6.97 0.53
CA ARG A 126 -4.14 -8.43 0.59
C ARG A 126 -5.60 -8.90 0.46
N LYS A 127 -6.08 -9.17 -0.76
CA LYS A 127 -6.94 -10.34 -0.86
C LYS A 127 -5.98 -11.45 -0.44
N GLY A 128 -6.09 -11.87 0.81
CA GLY A 128 -5.48 -13.13 1.21
C GLY A 128 -5.80 -14.10 0.08
N LYS A 129 -4.81 -14.90 -0.32
CA LYS A 129 -5.12 -16.17 -0.95
C LYS A 129 -6.21 -16.76 -0.06
N SER A 130 -7.46 -16.78 -0.55
CA SER A 130 -8.52 -17.55 0.09
C SER A 130 -8.05 -18.97 -0.11
N ILE A 131 -7.25 -19.44 0.83
CA ILE A 131 -7.10 -20.86 1.05
C ILE A 131 -8.48 -21.23 1.55
N THR A 132 -9.34 -21.65 0.62
CA THR A 132 -10.52 -22.42 0.99
C THR A 132 -9.96 -23.68 1.62
N ILE A 133 -9.78 -23.65 2.93
CA ILE A 133 -9.71 -24.89 3.70
C ILE A 133 -11.13 -25.41 3.63
N THR A 134 -11.38 -26.36 2.74
CA THR A 134 -12.54 -27.24 2.86
C THR A 134 -12.41 -27.93 4.21
N ILE A 135 -13.06 -27.35 5.22
CA ILE A 135 -13.32 -28.04 6.48
C ILE A 135 -14.44 -29.01 6.11
N ASP A 136 -14.05 -30.26 5.89
CA ASP A 136 -14.97 -31.37 5.69
C ASP A 136 -15.93 -31.43 6.90
N PRO A 137 -17.25 -31.22 6.72
CA PRO A 137 -18.19 -31.21 7.83
C PRO A 137 -18.59 -32.64 8.15
N GLN A 138 -17.65 -33.45 8.64
CA GLN A 138 -17.94 -34.80 9.13
C GLN A 138 -17.33 -34.98 10.52
N ILE A 139 -17.83 -34.18 11.47
CA ILE A 139 -17.81 -34.57 12.89
C ILE A 139 -19.27 -34.66 13.33
N SER A 140 -19.95 -35.69 12.85
CA SER A 140 -21.20 -36.18 13.43
C SER A 140 -20.85 -36.89 14.72
N LEU A 141 -20.90 -36.17 15.85
CA LEU A 141 -20.92 -36.77 17.17
C LEU A 141 -22.28 -37.47 17.35
N SER A 142 -22.39 -38.72 16.91
CA SER A 142 -23.50 -39.59 17.27
C SER A 142 -23.43 -39.85 18.78
N PRO A 143 -24.48 -39.55 19.57
CA PRO A 143 -24.50 -39.96 20.97
C PRO A 143 -24.45 -41.50 21.04
N PRO A 144 -23.70 -42.08 22.01
CA PRO A 144 -23.68 -43.52 22.20
C PRO A 144 -25.10 -44.03 22.50
N PRO A 145 -25.47 -45.23 22.03
CA PRO A 145 -26.78 -45.80 22.33
C PRO A 145 -26.89 -46.04 23.83
N ILE A 146 -27.80 -45.31 24.48
CA ILE A 146 -28.22 -45.62 25.84
C ILE A 146 -29.01 -46.93 25.74
N SER A 147 -28.33 -48.04 26.05
CA SER A 147 -28.95 -49.36 26.10
C SER A 147 -29.87 -49.41 27.33
N LEU A 148 -31.11 -48.99 27.15
CA LEU A 148 -32.23 -49.28 28.05
C LEU A 148 -32.66 -50.73 27.84
N THR A 149 -31.87 -51.65 28.37
CA THR A 149 -32.25 -53.06 28.53
C THR A 149 -32.36 -53.37 30.01
N LEU A 150 -33.58 -53.20 30.50
CA LEU A 150 -34.34 -54.15 31.34
C LEU A 150 -33.63 -54.64 32.61
N LEU A 151 -34.03 -54.16 33.80
CA LEU A 151 -35.11 -54.78 34.58
C LEU A 151 -35.10 -56.32 34.45
N SER A 152 -34.41 -56.99 35.37
CA SER A 152 -34.96 -58.14 36.12
C SER A 152 -33.88 -58.84 36.95
N LEU A 153 -34.36 -59.38 38.07
CA LEU A 153 -33.72 -60.25 39.07
C LEU A 153 -32.82 -59.55 40.10
N SER A 154 -33.00 -59.73 41.41
CA SER A 154 -34.02 -60.39 42.22
C SER A 154 -33.68 -59.99 43.66
N LEU A 155 -34.70 -59.94 44.52
CA LEU A 155 -34.55 -60.05 45.97
C LEU A 155 -33.47 -61.08 46.34
N LEU A 156 -32.53 -60.69 47.19
CA LEU A 156 -32.21 -61.34 48.45
C LEU A 156 -31.50 -60.34 49.37
#